data_AF-A0A925Y3Y0-F1
#
_entry.id   AF-A0A925Y3Y0-F1
#
_cell.length_a   1.000
_cell.length_b   1.000
_cell.length_c   1.000
_cell.angle_alpha   90.00
_cell.angle_beta   90.00
_cell.angle_gamma   90.00
#
_symmetry.space_group_name_H-M   'P 1'
#
loop_
_entity.id
_entity.type
_entity.pdbx_description
1 polymer ?
#
loop_
_entity_poly.entity_id
_entity_poly.type
_entity_poly.pdbx_seq_one_letter_code
_entity_poly.pdbx_strand_id
1 'polypeptide(L)'
;MTPPPPQQESSVSENPPDRNPPAQQESTTRQPQENPQQHSQNRENQNRENQQQQRESRSKRRREKRKRRNNERQVQGHNQGANRPNPQHRNDGGNNHAAPPIDNRPAQLNGPKIPAGGMLELAPKGFGFLRVPDKNFEQAREDVFVTPESIRKYNLRLGQWIHGFYQEGPRGPQLVEITTINDMTPEEASKLPHFDELKAINPTKRISFETTPERFTTRVVDIMAPVGRGQRGLIVSPPRSGKTTLLLHMAEAIREKYDETIHLMVLLVDERPEEVTEFRRALQGAEIYASSNDEQARNHTRIAELAIERAKRLVEAGKDVFLIMDSITRLARAYNGNMNNRGRGTASGGLTIGALEVPRRLFAAARNTRGGG
;
A
#
# COMPACT_ATOMS: atom_id res chain seq x y z
N MET A 1 60.99 -8.59 37.90
CA MET A 1 59.51 -8.66 37.80
C MET A 1 59.14 -10.13 37.68
N THR A 2 58.80 -10.70 38.82
CA THR A 2 58.52 -12.12 39.08
C THR A 2 57.04 -12.44 38.78
N PRO A 3 56.72 -13.61 38.22
CA PRO A 3 55.34 -14.06 38.07
C PRO A 3 54.84 -14.68 39.39
N PRO A 4 53.53 -14.60 39.72
CA PRO A 4 52.97 -15.38 40.81
C PRO A 4 52.57 -16.81 40.33
N PRO A 5 52.60 -17.81 41.24
CA PRO A 5 52.34 -19.22 40.95
C PRO A 5 50.85 -19.61 41.07
N PRO A 6 50.45 -20.82 40.64
CA PRO A 6 49.10 -21.35 40.80
C PRO A 6 48.92 -22.03 42.16
N GLN A 7 47.69 -22.07 42.68
CA GLN A 7 47.33 -22.90 43.84
C GLN A 7 46.27 -23.93 43.45
N GLN A 8 46.58 -25.18 43.81
CA GLN A 8 45.76 -26.38 43.69
C GLN A 8 44.87 -26.61 44.94
N GLU A 9 43.91 -27.50 44.72
CA GLU A 9 42.84 -28.04 45.56
C GLU A 9 43.23 -28.61 46.93
N SER A 10 42.24 -28.66 47.83
CA SER A 10 42.14 -29.72 48.84
C SER A 10 40.68 -30.21 49.01
N SER A 11 40.60 -31.51 49.28
CA SER A 11 39.52 -32.50 49.21
C SER A 11 38.43 -32.40 50.31
N VAL A 12 37.14 -32.57 49.95
CA VAL A 12 36.24 -33.74 50.16
C VAL A 12 35.89 -34.11 51.62
N SER A 13 34.61 -33.98 52.00
CA SER A 13 33.86 -35.02 52.75
C SER A 13 32.32 -34.87 52.65
N GLU A 14 31.69 -35.88 52.05
CA GLU A 14 30.41 -36.56 52.37
C GLU A 14 29.02 -35.85 52.32
N ASN A 15 28.07 -36.62 51.77
CA ASN A 15 26.66 -36.37 51.37
C ASN A 15 25.68 -37.03 52.42
N PRO A 16 24.34 -37.10 52.21
CA PRO A 16 23.21 -36.20 52.56
C PRO A 16 22.22 -36.96 53.53
N PRO A 17 20.85 -36.87 53.56
CA PRO A 17 19.85 -36.05 52.87
C PRO A 17 18.62 -35.54 53.69
N ASP A 18 17.68 -34.92 52.96
CA ASP A 18 16.22 -34.81 53.18
C ASP A 18 15.62 -33.83 54.20
N ARG A 19 14.95 -32.78 53.68
CA ARG A 19 13.71 -32.23 54.23
C ARG A 19 12.76 -31.70 53.14
N ASN A 20 11.65 -32.40 52.97
CA ASN A 20 10.41 -31.91 52.35
C ASN A 20 9.77 -30.77 53.19
N PRO A 21 9.03 -29.83 52.58
CA PRO A 21 8.11 -28.96 53.29
C PRO A 21 6.72 -29.62 53.45
N PRO A 22 5.91 -29.22 54.45
CA PRO A 22 4.78 -30.02 54.93
C PRO A 22 3.46 -29.77 54.19
N ALA A 23 2.68 -30.85 54.11
CA ALA A 23 1.28 -30.88 53.71
C ALA A 23 0.36 -30.27 54.78
N GLN A 24 -0.67 -29.53 54.34
CA GLN A 24 -1.81 -29.15 55.18
C GLN A 24 -3.03 -29.99 54.80
N GLN A 25 -3.68 -30.50 55.85
CA GLN A 25 -4.77 -31.46 55.86
C GLN A 25 -6.14 -30.86 55.51
N GLU A 26 -6.97 -31.73 54.97
CA GLU A 26 -8.38 -31.54 54.61
C GLU A 26 -9.27 -31.20 55.82
N SER A 27 -10.27 -30.35 55.57
CA SER A 27 -11.53 -30.37 56.32
C SER A 27 -12.70 -30.49 55.33
N THR A 28 -13.27 -31.68 55.27
CA THR A 28 -14.44 -32.03 54.45
C THR A 28 -15.74 -31.62 55.16
N THR A 29 -16.41 -30.60 54.63
CA THR A 29 -17.83 -30.31 54.90
C THR A 29 -18.68 -30.86 53.75
N ARG A 30 -19.55 -31.83 54.05
CA ARG A 30 -20.50 -32.41 53.09
C ARG A 30 -21.70 -31.46 52.87
N GLN A 31 -21.99 -31.13 51.61
CA GLN A 31 -23.29 -30.61 51.14
C GLN A 31 -23.68 -31.30 49.82
N PRO A 32 -24.99 -31.40 49.50
CA PRO A 32 -25.52 -32.38 48.54
C PRO A 32 -25.29 -31.96 47.08
N GLN A 33 -25.02 -32.94 46.21
CA GLN A 33 -24.92 -32.75 44.75
C GLN A 33 -26.30 -32.46 44.14
N GLU A 34 -26.47 -31.25 43.59
CA GLU A 34 -27.51 -30.93 42.62
C GLU A 34 -26.98 -31.01 41.17
N ASN A 35 -27.86 -31.42 40.26
CA ASN A 35 -27.55 -31.98 38.94
C ASN A 35 -27.13 -30.88 37.91
N PRO A 36 -26.02 -31.01 37.15
CA PRO A 36 -25.47 -29.92 36.31
C PRO A 36 -26.30 -29.50 35.08
N GLN A 37 -27.36 -30.23 34.72
CA GLN A 37 -28.14 -29.98 33.50
C GLN A 37 -29.17 -28.85 33.62
N GLN A 38 -29.62 -28.47 34.82
CA GLN A 38 -30.62 -27.40 34.98
C GLN A 38 -30.02 -25.98 34.92
N HIS A 39 -28.73 -25.81 35.23
CA HIS A 39 -28.09 -24.50 35.24
C HIS A 39 -27.77 -23.95 33.83
N SER A 40 -27.59 -24.85 32.85
CA SER A 40 -27.38 -24.48 31.44
C SER A 40 -28.66 -23.93 30.79
N GLN A 41 -29.83 -24.51 31.09
CA GLN A 41 -31.11 -24.10 30.48
C GLN A 41 -31.61 -22.76 31.04
N ASN A 42 -31.38 -22.46 32.32
CA ASN A 42 -31.76 -21.17 32.92
C ASN A 42 -30.93 -19.99 32.40
N ARG A 43 -29.64 -20.21 32.09
CA ARG A 43 -28.76 -19.18 31.50
C ARG A 43 -29.13 -18.84 30.06
N GLU A 44 -29.59 -19.81 29.27
CA GLU A 44 -30.05 -19.56 27.91
C GLU A 44 -31.37 -18.80 27.86
N ASN A 45 -32.30 -19.07 28.80
CA ASN A 45 -33.57 -18.34 28.88
C ASN A 45 -33.38 -16.87 29.30
N GLN A 46 -32.52 -16.58 30.29
CA GLN A 46 -32.22 -15.19 30.68
C GLN A 46 -31.52 -14.39 29.57
N ASN A 47 -30.68 -15.03 28.75
CA ASN A 47 -30.05 -14.38 27.60
C ASN A 47 -31.02 -14.09 26.45
N ARG A 48 -32.05 -14.92 26.26
CA ARG A 48 -33.10 -14.68 25.25
C ARG A 48 -34.01 -13.51 25.63
N GLU A 49 -34.42 -13.41 26.90
CA GLU A 49 -35.23 -12.28 27.38
C GLU A 49 -34.48 -10.94 27.30
N ASN A 50 -33.19 -10.93 27.65
CA ASN A 50 -32.36 -9.72 27.53
C ASN A 50 -32.16 -9.29 26.06
N GLN A 51 -32.01 -10.22 25.12
CA GLN A 51 -31.93 -9.86 23.69
C GLN A 51 -33.26 -9.33 23.14
N GLN A 52 -34.40 -9.79 23.65
CA GLN A 52 -35.72 -9.33 23.21
C GLN A 52 -36.02 -7.92 23.72
N GLN A 53 -35.68 -7.60 24.98
CA GLN A 53 -35.79 -6.24 25.53
C GLN A 53 -34.86 -5.23 24.83
N GLN A 54 -33.66 -5.65 24.41
CA GLN A 54 -32.73 -4.80 23.66
C GLN A 54 -33.21 -4.50 22.21
N ARG A 55 -33.97 -5.41 21.60
CA ARG A 55 -34.58 -5.20 20.28
C ARG A 55 -35.76 -4.24 20.33
N GLU A 56 -36.60 -4.31 21.37
CA GLU A 56 -37.73 -3.38 21.54
C GLU A 56 -37.27 -1.94 21.82
N SER A 57 -36.23 -1.76 22.63
CA SER A 57 -35.65 -0.44 22.91
C SER A 57 -34.97 0.19 21.69
N ARG A 58 -34.33 -0.61 20.80
CA ARG A 58 -33.84 -0.14 19.50
C ARG A 58 -34.97 0.23 18.52
N SER A 59 -36.08 -0.50 18.54
CA SER A 59 -37.27 -0.21 17.73
C SER A 59 -37.93 1.12 18.12
N LYS A 60 -38.10 1.38 19.43
CA LYS A 60 -38.64 2.65 19.95
C LYS A 60 -37.77 3.85 19.57
N ARG A 61 -36.44 3.75 19.70
CA ARG A 61 -35.50 4.83 19.28
C ARG A 61 -35.53 5.11 17.77
N ARG A 62 -35.72 4.09 16.92
CA ARG A 62 -35.87 4.30 15.47
C ARG A 62 -37.19 5.01 15.12
N ARG A 63 -38.27 4.75 15.87
CA ARG A 63 -39.57 5.39 15.66
C ARG A 63 -39.57 6.87 16.05
N GLU A 64 -38.86 7.25 17.12
CA GLU A 64 -38.65 8.66 17.50
C GLU A 64 -37.80 9.44 16.48
N LYS A 65 -36.71 8.84 15.96
CA LYS A 65 -35.87 9.49 14.94
C LYS A 65 -36.63 9.75 13.63
N ARG A 66 -37.59 8.90 13.28
CA ARG A 66 -38.47 9.09 12.10
C ARG A 66 -39.49 10.21 12.31
N LYS A 67 -40.02 10.41 13.52
CA LYS A 67 -40.92 11.52 13.84
C LYS A 67 -40.21 12.89 13.80
N ARG A 68 -38.97 12.99 14.29
CA ARG A 68 -38.20 14.24 14.22
C ARG A 68 -37.89 14.68 12.78
N ARG A 69 -37.58 13.73 11.89
CA ARG A 69 -37.24 14.01 10.49
C ARG A 69 -38.43 14.48 9.63
N ASN A 70 -39.66 14.17 10.05
CA ASN A 70 -40.87 14.66 9.38
C ASN A 70 -41.24 16.09 9.81
N ASN A 71 -40.87 16.51 11.02
CA ASN A 71 -41.15 17.89 11.50
C ASN A 71 -40.21 18.92 10.85
N GLU A 72 -38.97 18.55 10.52
CA GLU A 72 -38.02 19.46 9.85
C GLU A 72 -38.34 19.71 8.36
N ARG A 73 -39.16 18.87 7.73
CA ARG A 73 -39.59 19.06 6.33
C ARG A 73 -40.81 19.96 6.16
N GLN A 74 -41.46 20.37 7.26
CA GLN A 74 -42.66 21.22 7.22
C GLN A 74 -42.35 22.71 7.46
N VAL A 75 -41.10 23.08 7.78
CA VAL A 75 -40.70 24.48 8.04
C VAL A 75 -40.01 25.14 6.83
N GLN A 76 -39.74 24.39 5.75
CA GLN A 76 -39.05 24.88 4.56
C GLN A 76 -39.89 24.66 3.30
N GLY A 77 -40.95 25.45 3.17
CA GLY A 77 -41.80 25.37 2.00
C GLY A 77 -42.92 26.41 1.99
N HIS A 78 -42.58 27.70 2.07
CA HIS A 78 -43.46 28.81 1.69
C HIS A 78 -42.62 30.06 1.34
N ASN A 79 -42.41 30.32 0.06
CA ASN A 79 -42.69 31.62 -0.57
C ASN A 79 -42.25 31.64 -2.04
N GLN A 80 -43.23 31.69 -2.92
CA GLN A 80 -43.10 32.17 -4.30
C GLN A 80 -43.31 33.69 -4.33
N GLY A 81 -42.46 34.38 -5.11
CA GLY A 81 -42.71 35.61 -5.89
C GLY A 81 -43.30 36.87 -5.24
N ALA A 82 -42.52 37.96 -5.19
CA ALA A 82 -42.95 39.32 -5.58
C ALA A 82 -41.81 40.38 -5.51
N ASN A 83 -41.74 41.18 -6.59
CA ASN A 83 -41.22 42.55 -6.78
C ASN A 83 -40.55 43.38 -5.65
N ARG A 84 -39.35 43.92 -6.00
CA ARG A 84 -38.74 45.27 -5.72
C ARG A 84 -38.41 45.70 -4.27
N PRO A 85 -37.54 46.71 -4.03
CA PRO A 85 -36.41 47.26 -4.81
C PRO A 85 -35.08 47.38 -3.99
N ASN A 86 -34.02 47.76 -4.70
CA ASN A 86 -32.63 48.01 -4.24
C ASN A 86 -32.53 49.02 -3.07
N PRO A 87 -31.61 48.80 -2.11
CA PRO A 87 -30.90 49.91 -1.47
C PRO A 87 -29.37 49.76 -1.57
N GLN A 88 -28.74 50.77 -2.18
CA GLN A 88 -27.32 51.05 -2.07
C GLN A 88 -26.87 51.24 -0.62
N HIS A 89 -25.76 50.59 -0.26
CA HIS A 89 -24.70 50.95 0.70
C HIS A 89 -23.98 49.64 1.07
N ARG A 90 -22.66 49.50 1.18
CA ARG A 90 -21.51 50.40 1.27
C ARG A 90 -20.30 49.55 0.88
N ASN A 91 -19.36 50.14 0.13
CA ASN A 91 -18.01 49.60 -0.03
C ASN A 91 -17.41 49.36 1.35
N ASP A 92 -17.02 48.12 1.64
CA ASP A 92 -16.03 47.83 2.67
C ASP A 92 -14.95 46.93 2.08
N GLY A 93 -13.70 47.35 2.28
CA GLY A 93 -12.53 46.82 1.62
C GLY A 93 -12.18 45.42 2.12
N GLY A 94 -12.23 44.44 1.23
CA GLY A 94 -11.76 43.09 1.47
C GLY A 94 -10.80 42.67 0.36
N ASN A 95 -9.51 42.72 0.67
CA ASN A 95 -8.39 42.37 -0.20
C ASN A 95 -8.44 40.88 -0.61
N ASN A 96 -9.21 40.54 -1.64
CA ASN A 96 -9.21 39.21 -2.24
C ASN A 96 -8.08 39.15 -3.28
N HIS A 97 -6.97 38.51 -2.91
CA HIS A 97 -6.02 37.96 -3.88
C HIS A 97 -6.73 36.86 -4.67
N ALA A 98 -7.48 37.27 -5.68
CA ALA A 98 -7.96 36.37 -6.72
C ALA A 98 -6.72 35.71 -7.34
N ALA A 99 -6.67 34.37 -7.29
CA ALA A 99 -5.66 33.61 -8.00
C ALA A 99 -5.63 34.08 -9.47
N PRO A 100 -4.44 34.25 -10.08
CA PRO A 100 -4.36 34.74 -11.44
C PRO A 100 -5.17 33.83 -12.38
N PRO A 101 -5.86 34.41 -13.38
CA PRO A 101 -6.59 33.63 -14.37
C PRO A 101 -5.65 32.59 -15.01
N ILE A 102 -6.11 31.34 -15.09
CA ILE A 102 -5.42 30.32 -15.90
C ILE A 102 -5.59 30.77 -17.35
N ASP A 103 -4.54 31.37 -17.91
CA ASP A 103 -4.48 31.72 -19.32
C ASP A 103 -4.50 30.42 -20.14
N ASN A 104 -5.63 30.16 -20.81
CA ASN A 104 -5.84 29.01 -21.69
C ASN A 104 -5.26 29.22 -23.10
N ARG A 105 -4.48 30.29 -23.33
CA ARG A 105 -3.74 30.44 -24.58
C ARG A 105 -2.70 29.32 -24.70
N PRO A 106 -2.61 28.61 -25.85
CA PRO A 106 -1.54 27.65 -26.06
C PRO A 106 -0.22 28.38 -25.85
N ALA A 107 0.57 27.89 -24.90
CA ALA A 107 1.90 28.44 -24.64
C ALA A 107 2.68 28.45 -25.96
N GLN A 108 3.37 29.54 -26.28
CA GLN A 108 4.35 29.53 -27.36
C GLN A 108 5.48 28.59 -26.94
N LEU A 109 5.44 27.39 -27.52
CA LEU A 109 6.46 26.37 -27.36
C LEU A 109 7.57 26.69 -28.35
N ASN A 110 8.74 27.02 -27.84
CA ASN A 110 9.86 27.49 -28.64
C ASN A 110 10.97 26.44 -28.63
N GLY A 111 11.68 26.30 -29.75
CA GLY A 111 12.85 25.43 -29.86
C GLY A 111 12.59 24.04 -30.46
N PRO A 112 13.65 23.23 -30.60
CA PRO A 112 13.58 21.91 -31.22
C PRO A 112 12.77 20.92 -30.37
N LYS A 113 12.19 19.92 -31.02
CA LYS A 113 11.59 18.76 -30.34
C LYS A 113 12.72 17.89 -29.78
N ILE A 114 12.75 17.72 -28.46
CA ILE A 114 13.76 16.93 -27.76
C ILE A 114 13.11 15.62 -27.28
N PRO A 115 13.72 14.44 -27.54
CA PRO A 115 13.20 13.17 -27.03
C PRO A 115 13.13 13.16 -25.50
N ALA A 116 12.03 12.63 -24.96
CA ALA A 116 11.91 12.35 -23.54
C ALA A 116 11.18 11.03 -23.30
N GLY A 117 11.54 10.38 -22.20
CA GLY A 117 10.92 9.18 -21.71
C GLY A 117 10.75 9.25 -20.19
N GLY A 118 9.64 8.76 -19.66
CA GLY A 118 9.46 8.67 -18.23
C GLY A 118 8.09 8.15 -17.82
N MET A 119 7.95 7.92 -16.51
CA MET A 119 6.71 7.45 -15.91
C MET A 119 5.77 8.59 -15.62
N LEU A 120 4.54 8.52 -16.12
CA LEU A 120 3.52 9.52 -15.84
C LEU A 120 3.09 9.46 -14.38
N GLU A 121 3.27 10.57 -13.68
CA GLU A 121 2.61 10.85 -12.41
C GLU A 121 1.57 11.97 -12.58
N LEU A 122 0.36 11.74 -12.08
CA LEU A 122 -0.74 12.70 -12.17
C LEU A 122 -0.83 13.57 -10.92
N ALA A 123 -1.01 14.87 -11.13
CA ALA A 123 -1.33 15.83 -10.07
C ALA A 123 -2.86 15.93 -9.87
N PRO A 124 -3.33 16.33 -8.67
CA PRO A 124 -4.77 16.44 -8.37
C PRO A 124 -5.58 17.35 -9.30
N LYS A 125 -4.91 18.30 -9.98
CA LYS A 125 -5.53 19.25 -10.92
C LYS A 125 -5.65 18.71 -12.34
N GLY A 126 -5.34 17.43 -12.57
CA GLY A 126 -5.53 16.75 -13.86
C GLY A 126 -4.42 16.98 -14.90
N PHE A 127 -3.33 17.65 -14.53
CA PHE A 127 -2.08 17.63 -15.28
C PHE A 127 -1.13 16.59 -14.69
N GLY A 128 0.00 16.31 -15.35
CA GLY A 128 1.00 15.37 -14.85
C GLY A 128 2.43 15.76 -15.18
N PHE A 129 3.35 14.92 -14.74
CA PHE A 129 4.78 15.03 -15.05
C PHE A 129 5.35 13.65 -15.38
N LEU A 130 6.33 13.62 -16.28
CA LEU A 130 7.12 12.41 -16.52
C LEU A 130 8.26 12.33 -15.51
N ARG A 131 8.29 11.27 -14.72
CA ARG A 131 9.31 10.98 -13.71
C ARG A 131 10.32 9.98 -14.25
N VAL A 132 11.60 10.21 -13.96
CA VAL A 132 12.70 9.38 -14.48
C VAL A 132 13.33 8.54 -13.36
N PRO A 133 13.77 7.29 -13.64
CA PRO A 133 14.45 6.44 -12.67
C PRO A 133 15.77 7.03 -12.16
N ASP A 134 16.51 7.75 -13.00
CA ASP A 134 17.80 8.36 -12.66
C ASP A 134 17.72 9.33 -11.48
N LYS A 135 16.53 9.92 -11.27
CA LYS A 135 16.22 10.79 -10.13
C LYS A 135 15.34 10.10 -9.08
N ASN A 136 15.35 8.77 -9.00
CA ASN A 136 14.50 7.96 -8.11
C ASN A 136 13.00 8.27 -8.22
N PHE A 137 12.53 8.72 -9.40
CA PHE A 137 11.19 9.23 -9.59
C PHE A 137 10.83 10.40 -8.65
N GLU A 138 11.80 11.13 -8.11
CA GLU A 138 11.57 12.35 -7.34
C GLU A 138 11.04 13.48 -8.22
N GLN A 139 10.47 14.50 -7.58
CA GLN A 139 9.92 15.65 -8.29
C GLN A 139 11.05 16.63 -8.58
N ALA A 140 11.35 16.84 -9.85
CA ALA A 140 12.37 17.79 -10.28
C ALA A 140 11.75 18.93 -11.11
N ARG A 141 12.47 20.06 -11.19
CA ARG A 141 12.02 21.22 -11.98
C ARG A 141 12.11 20.96 -13.47
N GLU A 142 12.99 20.04 -13.87
CA GLU A 142 13.25 19.67 -15.26
C GLU A 142 12.30 18.56 -15.75
N ASP A 143 11.34 18.13 -14.92
CA ASP A 143 10.40 17.08 -15.30
C ASP A 143 9.44 17.56 -16.38
N VAL A 144 9.21 16.71 -17.38
CA VAL A 144 8.39 17.05 -18.53
C VAL A 144 6.92 17.16 -18.12
N PHE A 145 6.36 18.36 -18.27
CA PHE A 145 4.96 18.65 -18.01
C PHE A 145 4.05 18.00 -19.04
N VAL A 146 3.02 17.31 -18.56
CA VAL A 146 1.97 16.69 -19.39
C VAL A 146 0.67 17.43 -19.17
N THR A 147 0.15 18.02 -20.24
CA THR A 147 -1.05 18.85 -20.18
C THR A 147 -2.31 18.00 -19.91
N PRO A 148 -3.34 18.59 -19.27
CA PRO A 148 -4.64 17.93 -19.11
C PRO A 148 -5.26 17.51 -20.44
N GLU A 149 -5.02 18.28 -21.51
CA GLU A 149 -5.51 17.97 -22.86
C GLU A 149 -4.87 16.69 -23.40
N SER A 150 -3.55 16.54 -23.26
CA SER A 150 -2.83 15.32 -23.66
C SER A 150 -3.28 14.11 -22.83
N ILE A 151 -3.47 14.29 -21.52
CA ILE A 151 -3.99 13.24 -20.64
C ILE A 151 -5.36 12.76 -21.07
N ARG A 152 -6.29 13.67 -21.37
CA ARG A 152 -7.63 13.31 -21.85
C ARG A 152 -7.61 12.71 -23.24
N LYS A 153 -6.82 13.28 -24.16
CA LYS A 153 -6.73 12.86 -25.57
C LYS A 153 -6.28 11.41 -25.70
N TYR A 154 -5.24 11.01 -24.96
CA TYR A 154 -4.65 9.68 -25.03
C TYR A 154 -5.10 8.74 -23.89
N ASN A 155 -6.11 9.15 -23.10
CA ASN A 155 -6.60 8.41 -21.94
C ASN A 155 -5.46 7.98 -20.98
N LEU A 156 -4.56 8.92 -20.69
CA LEU A 156 -3.35 8.63 -19.92
C LEU A 156 -3.65 8.39 -18.44
N ARG A 157 -2.93 7.44 -17.84
CA ARG A 157 -3.11 7.02 -16.44
C ARG A 157 -1.78 6.96 -15.70
N LEU A 158 -1.85 7.16 -14.38
CA LEU A 158 -0.71 7.01 -13.46
C LEU A 158 0.01 5.68 -13.69
N GLY A 159 1.35 5.71 -13.70
CA GLY A 159 2.20 4.53 -13.87
C GLY A 159 2.42 4.09 -15.33
N GLN A 160 1.85 4.79 -16.31
CA GLN A 160 2.18 4.56 -17.72
C GLN A 160 3.57 5.12 -18.03
N TRP A 161 4.38 4.33 -18.74
CA TRP A 161 5.65 4.77 -19.28
C TRP A 161 5.41 5.42 -20.64
N ILE A 162 5.83 6.66 -20.80
CA ILE A 162 5.57 7.45 -21.99
C ILE A 162 6.90 7.79 -22.64
N HIS A 163 7.02 7.51 -23.93
CA HIS A 163 8.06 8.09 -24.78
C HIS A 163 7.45 9.09 -25.73
N GLY A 164 8.20 10.14 -26.03
CA GLY A 164 7.72 11.21 -26.89
C GLY A 164 8.75 12.30 -27.07
N PHE A 165 8.25 13.48 -27.45
CA PHE A 165 9.06 14.67 -27.58
C PHE A 165 8.49 15.80 -26.73
N TYR A 166 9.37 16.54 -26.08
CA TYR A 166 9.04 17.77 -25.40
C TYR A 166 9.64 18.98 -26.12
N GLN A 167 9.09 20.15 -25.82
CA GLN A 167 9.66 21.45 -26.20
C GLN A 167 9.75 22.34 -24.96
N GLU A 168 10.69 23.29 -24.98
CA GLU A 168 10.81 24.27 -23.90
C GLU A 168 9.63 25.25 -23.97
N GLY A 169 8.92 25.36 -22.85
CA GLY A 169 7.80 26.27 -22.67
C GLY A 169 8.08 27.33 -21.59
N PRO A 170 7.17 28.31 -21.42
CA PRO A 170 7.32 29.38 -20.42
C PRO A 170 7.41 28.88 -18.97
N ARG A 171 6.97 27.64 -18.71
CA ARG A 171 6.96 27.00 -17.38
C ARG A 171 7.89 25.78 -17.32
N GLY A 172 8.81 25.65 -18.27
CA GLY A 172 9.72 24.52 -18.41
C GLY A 172 9.31 23.53 -19.51
N PRO A 173 9.94 22.34 -19.53
CA PRO A 173 9.70 21.30 -20.51
C PRO A 173 8.23 20.86 -20.59
N GLN A 174 7.63 20.87 -21.77
CA GLN A 174 6.25 20.43 -22.00
C GLN A 174 6.18 19.36 -23.09
N LEU A 175 5.49 18.25 -22.81
CA LEU A 175 5.26 17.17 -23.76
C LEU A 175 4.37 17.65 -24.92
N VAL A 176 4.87 17.51 -26.14
CA VAL A 176 4.16 17.95 -27.37
C VAL A 176 3.70 16.80 -28.23
N GLU A 177 4.39 15.67 -28.14
CA GLU A 177 4.14 14.49 -28.97
C GLU A 177 4.41 13.23 -28.16
N ILE A 178 3.56 12.21 -28.33
CA ILE A 178 3.72 10.90 -27.72
C ILE A 178 3.97 9.90 -28.83
N THR A 179 5.09 9.18 -28.75
CA THR A 179 5.44 8.12 -29.69
C THR A 179 4.95 6.77 -29.21
N THR A 180 5.18 6.43 -27.93
CA THR A 180 4.74 5.16 -27.36
C THR A 180 4.26 5.30 -25.92
N ILE A 181 3.38 4.40 -25.51
CA ILE A 181 2.88 4.24 -24.14
C ILE A 181 3.05 2.77 -23.77
N ASN A 182 3.87 2.46 -22.76
CA ASN A 182 4.23 1.08 -22.35
C ASN A 182 4.66 0.20 -23.53
N ASP A 183 5.49 0.76 -24.42
CA ASP A 183 6.01 0.09 -25.63
C ASP A 183 4.94 -0.20 -26.71
N MET A 184 3.76 0.39 -26.58
CA MET A 184 2.65 0.29 -27.55
C MET A 184 2.38 1.64 -28.21
N THR A 185 1.68 1.63 -29.34
CA THR A 185 1.17 2.88 -29.92
C THR A 185 0.12 3.51 -28.99
N PRO A 186 -0.06 4.84 -28.98
CA PRO A 186 -1.08 5.49 -28.15
C PRO A 186 -2.50 4.96 -28.40
N GLU A 187 -2.77 4.57 -29.65
CA GLU A 187 -4.06 4.04 -30.09
C GLU A 187 -4.35 2.66 -29.48
N GLU A 188 -3.36 1.77 -29.47
CA GLU A 188 -3.46 0.45 -28.83
C GLU A 188 -3.58 0.58 -27.31
N ALA A 189 -2.71 1.39 -26.70
CA ALA A 189 -2.68 1.59 -25.25
C ALA A 189 -4.02 2.15 -24.73
N SER A 190 -4.70 3.00 -25.51
CA SER A 190 -5.99 3.58 -25.14
C SER A 190 -7.14 2.57 -25.08
N LYS A 191 -7.02 1.43 -25.78
CA LYS A 191 -8.03 0.37 -25.89
C LYS A 191 -7.88 -0.72 -24.84
N LEU A 192 -6.79 -0.71 -24.07
CA LEU A 192 -6.54 -1.71 -23.05
C LEU A 192 -7.64 -1.67 -21.96
N PRO A 193 -8.10 -2.83 -21.47
CA PRO A 193 -9.04 -2.87 -20.36
C PRO A 193 -8.39 -2.30 -19.09
N HIS A 194 -9.21 -1.77 -18.19
CA HIS A 194 -8.70 -1.36 -16.88
C HIS A 194 -8.38 -2.59 -16.03
N PHE A 195 -7.33 -2.52 -15.22
CA PHE A 195 -6.89 -3.61 -14.35
C PHE A 195 -7.99 -4.15 -13.43
N ASP A 196 -8.90 -3.27 -13.02
CA ASP A 196 -10.03 -3.63 -12.15
C ASP A 196 -11.16 -4.37 -12.88
N GLU A 197 -11.21 -4.28 -14.21
CA GLU A 197 -12.16 -5.00 -15.07
C GLU A 197 -11.67 -6.42 -15.40
N LEU A 198 -10.36 -6.67 -15.24
CA LEU A 198 -9.76 -7.97 -15.47
C LEU A 198 -10.28 -9.01 -14.46
N LYS A 199 -10.75 -10.15 -14.98
CA LYS A 199 -11.28 -11.23 -14.14
C LYS A 199 -10.13 -11.97 -13.45
N ALA A 200 -10.17 -11.97 -12.12
CA ALA A 200 -9.22 -12.72 -11.30
C ALA A 200 -9.47 -14.24 -11.42
N ILE A 201 -8.39 -15.00 -11.58
CA ILE A 201 -8.40 -16.47 -11.56
C ILE A 201 -7.33 -16.99 -10.61
N ASN A 202 -7.38 -18.28 -10.27
CA ASN A 202 -6.31 -18.89 -9.48
C ASN A 202 -5.01 -18.99 -10.28
N PRO A 203 -3.84 -18.93 -9.64
CA PRO A 203 -2.56 -19.23 -10.29
C PRO A 203 -2.56 -20.64 -10.90
N THR A 204 -2.20 -20.74 -12.16
CA THR A 204 -2.14 -22.04 -12.88
C THR A 204 -0.74 -22.40 -13.35
N LYS A 205 0.16 -21.41 -13.48
CA LYS A 205 1.55 -21.60 -13.91
C LYS A 205 2.48 -21.43 -12.73
N ARG A 206 3.30 -22.45 -12.44
CA ARG A 206 4.33 -22.39 -11.39
C ARG A 206 5.52 -21.53 -11.86
N ILE A 207 6.10 -20.80 -10.92
CA ILE A 207 7.40 -20.12 -11.02
C ILE A 207 8.36 -20.96 -10.18
N SER A 208 9.43 -21.47 -10.78
CA SER A 208 10.46 -22.23 -10.06
C SER A 208 11.70 -21.35 -9.89
N PHE A 209 12.18 -21.23 -8.66
CA PHE A 209 13.35 -20.42 -8.32
C PHE A 209 14.65 -21.23 -8.23
N GLU A 210 14.61 -22.57 -8.27
CA GLU A 210 15.82 -23.40 -8.31
C GLU A 210 16.67 -23.07 -9.55
N THR A 211 17.94 -22.71 -9.33
CA THR A 211 18.95 -22.41 -10.37
C THR A 211 20.11 -23.40 -10.30
N THR A 212 20.89 -23.35 -9.21
CA THR A 212 22.02 -24.29 -8.97
C THR A 212 21.79 -25.16 -7.73
N PRO A 213 22.42 -26.35 -7.64
CA PRO A 213 22.28 -27.25 -6.49
C PRO A 213 22.67 -26.63 -5.13
N GLU A 214 23.61 -25.70 -5.14
CA GLU A 214 24.17 -25.00 -3.96
C GLU A 214 23.26 -23.87 -3.48
N ARG A 215 22.30 -23.41 -4.31
CA ARG A 215 21.36 -22.35 -3.94
C ARG A 215 20.20 -22.90 -3.09
N PHE A 216 20.52 -23.31 -1.87
CA PHE A 216 19.53 -23.95 -0.97
C PHE A 216 18.30 -23.10 -0.68
N THR A 217 18.42 -21.77 -0.62
CA THR A 217 17.31 -20.87 -0.30
C THR A 217 16.14 -21.01 -1.27
N THR A 218 16.40 -20.98 -2.57
CA THR A 218 15.34 -21.04 -3.60
C THR A 218 14.80 -22.46 -3.76
N ARG A 219 15.66 -23.47 -3.62
CA ARG A 219 15.26 -24.88 -3.61
C ARG A 219 14.29 -25.20 -2.49
N VAL A 220 14.58 -24.73 -1.28
CA VAL A 220 13.68 -24.91 -0.12
C VAL A 220 12.34 -24.20 -0.35
N VAL A 221 12.34 -22.99 -0.92
CA VAL A 221 11.09 -22.30 -1.31
C VAL A 221 10.30 -23.12 -2.32
N ASP A 222 10.95 -23.63 -3.37
CA ASP A 222 10.30 -24.42 -4.41
C ASP A 222 9.65 -25.70 -3.86
N ILE A 223 10.21 -26.31 -2.83
CA ILE A 223 9.68 -27.53 -2.19
C ILE A 223 8.57 -27.18 -1.18
N MET A 224 8.82 -26.23 -0.28
CA MET A 224 7.98 -25.97 0.88
C MET A 224 6.82 -25.02 0.59
N ALA A 225 7.04 -24.04 -0.30
CA ALA A 225 6.08 -22.99 -0.60
C ALA A 225 6.09 -22.64 -2.11
N PRO A 226 5.60 -23.53 -2.98
CA PRO A 226 5.55 -23.30 -4.42
C PRO A 226 4.84 -21.98 -4.77
N VAL A 227 5.45 -21.19 -5.65
CA VAL A 227 4.88 -19.90 -6.09
C VAL A 227 4.34 -20.03 -7.51
N GLY A 228 3.16 -19.45 -7.75
CA GLY A 228 2.54 -19.39 -9.06
C GLY A 228 2.47 -17.97 -9.63
N ARG A 229 2.20 -17.84 -10.92
CA ARG A 229 1.93 -16.55 -11.55
C ARG A 229 0.65 -15.94 -10.98
N GLY A 230 0.73 -14.68 -10.54
CA GLY A 230 -0.33 -14.01 -9.82
C GLY A 230 -0.50 -14.44 -8.36
N GLN A 231 0.46 -15.18 -7.79
CA GLN A 231 0.47 -15.56 -6.38
C GLN A 231 0.66 -14.34 -5.48
N ARG A 232 -0.05 -14.34 -4.34
CA ARG A 232 0.23 -13.45 -3.22
C ARG A 232 1.08 -14.19 -2.19
N GLY A 233 2.31 -13.73 -2.01
CA GLY A 233 3.24 -14.29 -1.03
C GLY A 233 3.53 -13.31 0.09
N LEU A 234 3.76 -13.82 1.30
CA LEU A 234 4.26 -13.04 2.43
C LEU A 234 5.38 -13.82 3.10
N ILE A 235 6.57 -13.23 3.16
CA ILE A 235 7.69 -13.76 3.91
C ILE A 235 7.64 -13.15 5.31
N VAL A 236 7.30 -13.96 6.31
CA VAL A 236 7.27 -13.54 7.70
C VAL A 236 8.62 -13.85 8.32
N SER A 237 9.36 -12.82 8.70
CA SER A 237 10.74 -12.97 9.18
C SER A 237 11.05 -11.97 10.29
N PRO A 238 11.66 -12.39 11.41
CA PRO A 238 12.19 -11.45 12.40
C PRO A 238 13.39 -10.66 11.85
N PRO A 239 13.79 -9.55 12.49
CA PRO A 239 14.98 -8.79 12.08
C PRO A 239 16.23 -9.68 12.04
N ARG A 240 17.14 -9.42 11.08
CA ARG A 240 18.43 -10.13 10.91
C ARG A 240 18.34 -11.65 10.66
N SER A 241 17.27 -12.10 10.00
CA SER A 241 17.04 -13.52 9.69
C SER A 241 17.37 -13.91 8.23
N GLY A 242 17.98 -13.03 7.44
CA GLY A 242 18.33 -13.31 6.05
C GLY A 242 17.23 -13.02 5.02
N LYS A 243 16.21 -12.22 5.38
CA LYS A 243 15.15 -11.73 4.46
C LYS A 243 15.73 -11.18 3.16
N THR A 244 16.67 -10.24 3.27
CA THR A 244 17.27 -9.54 2.12
C THR A 244 17.94 -10.53 1.17
N THR A 245 18.77 -11.44 1.70
CA THR A 245 19.41 -12.50 0.93
C THR A 245 18.41 -13.42 0.23
N LEU A 246 17.32 -13.82 0.91
CA LEU A 246 16.28 -14.64 0.30
C LEU A 246 15.58 -13.90 -0.86
N LEU A 247 15.22 -12.62 -0.66
CA LEU A 247 14.60 -11.80 -1.69
C LEU A 247 15.52 -11.59 -2.89
N LEU A 248 16.81 -11.34 -2.67
CA LEU A 248 17.82 -11.23 -3.72
C LEU A 248 17.94 -12.52 -4.52
N HIS A 249 18.08 -13.68 -3.85
CA HIS A 249 18.18 -14.96 -4.53
C HIS A 249 16.92 -15.28 -5.37
N MET A 250 15.73 -14.89 -4.88
CA MET A 250 14.49 -15.03 -5.68
C MET A 250 14.51 -14.10 -6.89
N ALA A 251 14.95 -12.85 -6.73
CA ALA A 251 15.06 -11.88 -7.81
C ALA A 251 16.05 -12.31 -8.89
N GLU A 252 17.22 -12.80 -8.48
CA GLU A 252 18.25 -13.36 -9.37
C GLU A 252 17.70 -14.56 -10.15
N ALA A 253 16.97 -15.47 -9.49
CA ALA A 253 16.34 -16.60 -10.18
C ALA A 253 15.29 -16.16 -11.21
N ILE A 254 14.53 -15.08 -10.95
CA ILE A 254 13.61 -14.50 -11.94
C ILE A 254 14.38 -13.94 -13.14
N ARG A 255 15.46 -13.18 -12.90
CA ARG A 255 16.31 -12.62 -13.96
C ARG A 255 16.99 -13.70 -14.79
N GLU A 256 17.46 -14.77 -14.15
CA GLU A 256 18.15 -15.86 -14.84
C GLU A 256 17.20 -16.69 -15.71
N LYS A 257 16.01 -17.02 -15.19
CA LYS A 257 15.12 -18.02 -15.81
C LYS A 257 13.98 -17.42 -16.63
N TYR A 258 13.59 -16.18 -16.35
CA TYR A 258 12.33 -15.62 -16.83
C TYR A 258 12.44 -14.20 -17.39
N ASP A 259 13.62 -13.68 -17.67
CA ASP A 259 13.82 -12.27 -18.05
C ASP A 259 12.95 -11.81 -19.22
N GLU A 260 12.78 -12.68 -20.22
CA GLU A 260 12.00 -12.40 -21.43
C GLU A 260 10.48 -12.51 -21.19
N THR A 261 10.05 -13.15 -20.09
CA THR A 261 8.64 -13.51 -19.88
C THR A 261 8.01 -12.89 -18.64
N ILE A 262 8.80 -12.48 -17.66
CA ILE A 262 8.34 -11.92 -16.38
C ILE A 262 9.10 -10.62 -16.14
N HIS A 263 8.37 -9.51 -16.05
CA HIS A 263 8.94 -8.22 -15.71
C HIS A 263 9.22 -8.13 -14.20
N LEU A 264 10.49 -8.11 -13.82
CA LEU A 264 10.91 -7.99 -12.43
C LEU A 264 10.87 -6.51 -11.98
N MET A 265 10.15 -6.26 -10.89
CA MET A 265 10.11 -4.98 -10.20
C MET A 265 10.48 -5.18 -8.73
N VAL A 266 11.18 -4.20 -8.15
CA VAL A 266 11.51 -4.19 -6.73
C VAL A 266 11.06 -2.87 -6.11
N LEU A 267 10.35 -2.93 -5.00
CA LEU A 267 9.89 -1.78 -4.22
C LEU A 267 10.46 -1.87 -2.81
N LEU A 268 11.36 -0.94 -2.47
CA LEU A 268 12.02 -0.83 -1.16
C LEU A 268 11.48 0.42 -0.45
N VAL A 269 10.91 0.26 0.73
CA VAL A 269 10.20 1.31 1.47
C VAL A 269 10.66 1.36 2.92
N ASP A 270 11.15 2.53 3.35
CA ASP A 270 11.70 2.74 4.71
C ASP A 270 12.77 1.68 5.03
N GLU A 271 13.63 1.41 4.03
CA GLU A 271 14.74 0.47 4.12
C GLU A 271 16.07 1.23 4.08
N ARG A 272 17.13 0.59 4.58
CA ARG A 272 18.44 1.24 4.71
C ARG A 272 19.11 1.48 3.34
N PRO A 273 19.81 2.61 3.15
CA PRO A 273 20.47 2.94 1.87
C PRO A 273 21.46 1.89 1.36
N GLU A 274 22.17 1.21 2.25
CA GLU A 274 23.10 0.14 1.90
C GLU A 274 22.40 -1.09 1.32
N GLU A 275 21.21 -1.44 1.83
CA GLU A 275 20.40 -2.54 1.31
C GLU A 275 19.80 -2.20 -0.06
N VAL A 276 19.36 -0.94 -0.25
CA VAL A 276 18.95 -0.43 -1.57
C VAL A 276 20.09 -0.53 -2.59
N THR A 277 21.30 -0.20 -2.16
CA THR A 277 22.50 -0.27 -3.01
C THR A 277 22.84 -1.72 -3.36
N GLU A 278 22.66 -2.66 -2.43
CA GLU A 278 22.83 -4.10 -2.67
C GLU A 278 21.91 -4.59 -3.79
N PHE A 279 20.61 -4.29 -3.71
CA PHE A 279 19.66 -4.63 -4.78
C PHE A 279 20.03 -4.02 -6.13
N ARG A 280 20.44 -2.74 -6.17
CA ARG A 280 20.85 -2.07 -7.42
C ARG A 280 22.10 -2.69 -8.04
N ARG A 281 23.04 -3.13 -7.21
CA ARG A 281 24.28 -3.78 -7.67
C ARG A 281 24.02 -5.20 -8.19
N ALA A 282 23.21 -5.97 -7.48
CA ALA A 282 22.89 -7.35 -7.84
C ALA A 282 21.97 -7.44 -9.07
N LEU A 283 20.97 -6.55 -9.16
CA LEU A 283 19.92 -6.59 -10.18
C LEU A 283 20.10 -5.47 -11.20
N GLN A 284 21.22 -5.49 -11.93
CA GLN A 284 21.51 -4.50 -12.96
C GLN A 284 20.43 -4.49 -14.05
N GLY A 285 19.90 -3.30 -14.35
CA GLY A 285 18.83 -3.12 -15.32
C GLY A 285 17.42 -3.45 -14.82
N ALA A 286 17.26 -3.93 -13.57
CA ALA A 286 15.94 -4.15 -13.00
C ALA A 286 15.24 -2.84 -12.61
N GLU A 287 13.90 -2.83 -12.67
CA GLU A 287 13.10 -1.66 -12.32
C GLU A 287 12.94 -1.56 -10.79
N ILE A 288 13.80 -0.74 -10.16
CA ILE A 288 13.86 -0.59 -8.70
C ILE A 288 13.29 0.76 -8.26
N TYR A 289 12.28 0.69 -7.40
CA TYR A 289 11.68 1.80 -6.69
C TYR A 289 12.17 1.78 -5.26
N ALA A 290 12.79 2.86 -4.80
CA ALA A 290 13.28 2.94 -3.44
C ALA A 290 12.90 4.27 -2.81
N SER A 291 12.49 4.23 -1.55
CA SER A 291 12.44 5.39 -0.67
C SER A 291 13.06 4.99 0.66
N SER A 292 14.24 5.54 0.94
CA SER A 292 15.04 5.17 2.11
C SER A 292 14.39 5.67 3.41
N ASN A 293 14.83 5.13 4.54
CA ASN A 293 14.36 5.51 5.87
C ASN A 293 14.57 7.00 6.25
N ASP A 294 15.41 7.74 5.52
CA ASP A 294 15.62 9.18 5.72
C ASP A 294 14.51 10.04 5.09
N GLU A 295 13.67 9.45 4.25
CA GLU A 295 12.59 10.15 3.57
C GLU A 295 11.31 10.28 4.40
N GLN A 296 10.42 11.17 3.97
CA GLN A 296 9.14 11.37 4.64
C GLN A 296 8.17 10.22 4.32
N ALA A 297 7.29 9.91 5.28
CA ALA A 297 6.22 8.93 5.10
C ALA A 297 5.35 9.19 3.85
N ARG A 298 5.20 10.44 3.42
CA ARG A 298 4.50 10.80 2.18
C ARG A 298 5.20 10.28 0.93
N ASN A 299 6.53 10.30 0.90
CA ASN A 299 7.31 9.79 -0.22
C ASN A 299 7.22 8.28 -0.30
N HIS A 300 7.29 7.58 0.85
CA HIS A 300 7.04 6.14 0.93
C HIS A 300 5.69 5.71 0.34
N THR A 301 4.61 6.41 0.68
CA THR A 301 3.28 6.10 0.12
C THR A 301 3.21 6.43 -1.37
N ARG A 302 3.80 7.56 -1.79
CA ARG A 302 3.80 8.00 -3.19
C ARG A 302 4.55 7.01 -4.09
N ILE A 303 5.76 6.61 -3.71
CA ILE A 303 6.58 5.70 -4.52
C ILE A 303 5.93 4.32 -4.63
N ALA A 304 5.30 3.86 -3.54
CA ALA A 304 4.58 2.59 -3.53
C ALA A 304 3.34 2.62 -4.43
N GLU A 305 2.58 3.72 -4.42
CA GLU A 305 1.44 3.91 -5.33
C GLU A 305 1.90 3.94 -6.79
N LEU A 306 2.98 4.66 -7.08
CA LEU A 306 3.54 4.74 -8.43
C LEU A 306 4.00 3.35 -8.95
N ALA A 307 4.74 2.60 -8.13
CA ALA A 307 5.22 1.26 -8.48
C ALA A 307 4.06 0.26 -8.68
N ILE A 308 3.03 0.30 -7.84
CA ILE A 308 1.88 -0.59 -7.97
C ILE A 308 1.04 -0.24 -9.20
N GLU A 309 0.82 1.05 -9.48
CA GLU A 309 0.12 1.46 -10.69
C GLU A 309 0.92 1.07 -11.94
N ARG A 310 2.26 1.21 -11.94
CA ARG A 310 3.11 0.69 -13.01
C ARG A 310 2.90 -0.80 -13.25
N ALA A 311 2.94 -1.61 -12.19
CA ALA A 311 2.71 -3.05 -12.29
C ALA A 311 1.34 -3.36 -12.92
N LYS A 312 0.29 -2.64 -12.51
CA LYS A 312 -1.05 -2.79 -13.11
C LYS A 312 -1.05 -2.44 -14.60
N ARG A 313 -0.41 -1.34 -14.99
CA ARG A 313 -0.32 -0.93 -16.40
C ARG A 313 0.40 -1.98 -17.27
N LEU A 314 1.40 -2.66 -16.72
CA LEU A 314 2.11 -3.76 -17.40
C LEU A 314 1.21 -5.00 -17.54
N VAL A 315 0.45 -5.36 -16.49
CA VAL A 315 -0.51 -6.49 -16.54
C VAL A 315 -1.65 -6.23 -17.54
N GLU A 316 -2.17 -5.00 -17.60
CA GLU A 316 -3.16 -4.59 -18.60
C GLU A 316 -2.63 -4.75 -20.03
N ALA A 317 -1.33 -4.52 -20.23
CA ALA A 317 -0.61 -4.73 -21.48
C ALA A 317 -0.27 -6.20 -21.77
N GLY A 318 -0.71 -7.14 -20.91
CA GLY A 318 -0.48 -8.57 -21.10
C GLY A 318 0.88 -9.09 -20.60
N LYS A 319 1.66 -8.27 -19.88
CA LYS A 319 2.96 -8.69 -19.32
C LYS A 319 2.75 -9.32 -17.93
N ASP A 320 3.39 -10.47 -17.67
CA ASP A 320 3.49 -11.02 -16.32
C ASP A 320 4.46 -10.15 -15.49
N VAL A 321 4.08 -9.77 -14.27
CA VAL A 321 4.91 -8.93 -13.38
C VAL A 321 5.23 -9.66 -12.09
N PHE A 322 6.51 -9.68 -11.72
CA PHE A 322 6.97 -10.15 -10.41
C PHE A 322 7.46 -8.95 -9.59
N LEU A 323 6.66 -8.54 -8.60
CA LEU A 323 6.98 -7.42 -7.72
C LEU A 323 7.45 -7.93 -6.36
N ILE A 324 8.71 -7.63 -6.03
CA ILE A 324 9.24 -7.78 -4.67
C ILE A 324 8.98 -6.49 -3.90
N MET A 325 8.43 -6.60 -2.69
CA MET A 325 8.18 -5.44 -1.82
C MET A 325 8.83 -5.64 -0.45
N ASP A 326 9.68 -4.71 -0.06
CA ASP A 326 10.35 -4.71 1.22
C ASP A 326 10.24 -3.35 1.93
N SER A 327 9.33 -3.14 2.88
CA SER A 327 8.32 -4.11 3.35
C SER A 327 6.91 -3.53 3.45
N ILE A 328 5.93 -4.43 3.29
CA ILE A 328 4.52 -4.10 3.49
C ILE A 328 4.22 -3.57 4.91
N THR A 329 4.95 -4.04 5.93
CA THR A 329 4.78 -3.59 7.31
C THR A 329 5.20 -2.13 7.48
N ARG A 330 6.30 -1.73 6.84
CA ARG A 330 6.81 -0.37 6.82
C ARG A 330 5.88 0.56 6.04
N LEU A 331 5.41 0.12 4.88
CA LEU A 331 4.41 0.82 4.10
C LEU A 331 3.12 1.07 4.89
N ALA A 332 2.64 0.07 5.64
CA ALA A 332 1.47 0.23 6.50
C ALA A 332 1.67 1.29 7.60
N ARG A 333 2.88 1.41 8.16
CA ARG A 333 3.23 2.47 9.12
C ARG A 333 3.25 3.84 8.44
N ALA A 334 3.77 3.94 7.22
CA ALA A 334 3.78 5.19 6.46
C ALA A 334 2.34 5.69 6.19
N TYR A 335 1.43 4.80 5.76
CA TYR A 335 0.01 5.14 5.60
C TYR A 335 -0.65 5.56 6.91
N ASN A 336 -0.32 4.88 8.02
CA ASN A 336 -0.83 5.25 9.35
C ASN A 336 -0.37 6.66 9.76
N GLY A 337 0.90 7.01 9.52
CA GLY A 337 1.44 8.33 9.82
C GLY A 337 0.86 9.46 8.96
N ASN A 338 0.49 9.16 7.70
CA ASN A 338 -0.09 10.14 6.78
C ASN A 338 -1.61 10.34 6.96
N MET A 339 -2.28 9.50 7.77
CA MET A 339 -3.71 9.65 8.03
C MET A 339 -3.99 10.84 8.96
N ASN A 340 -4.90 11.72 8.54
CA ASN A 340 -5.45 12.75 9.42
C ASN A 340 -6.34 12.11 10.50
N ASN A 341 -5.88 12.12 11.75
CA ASN A 341 -6.55 11.53 12.93
C ASN A 341 -7.85 12.24 13.38
N ARG A 342 -8.43 13.15 12.58
CA ARG A 342 -9.63 13.90 13.01
C ARG A 342 -10.85 12.97 13.07
N GLY A 343 -11.13 12.44 14.27
CA GLY A 343 -12.35 11.70 14.61
C GLY A 343 -12.33 10.20 14.33
N ARG A 344 -11.24 9.64 13.81
CA ARG A 344 -11.07 8.18 13.69
C ARG A 344 -10.40 7.67 14.95
N GLY A 345 -11.04 6.73 15.62
CA GLY A 345 -10.47 6.08 16.79
C GLY A 345 -9.16 5.34 16.45
N THR A 346 -8.35 5.10 17.48
CA THR A 346 -7.16 4.26 17.39
C THR A 346 -7.55 2.84 17.79
N ALA A 347 -7.26 1.88 16.92
CA ALA A 347 -7.36 0.46 17.20
C ALA A 347 -6.21 -0.01 18.12
N SER A 348 -6.32 -1.24 18.63
CA SER A 348 -5.24 -1.85 19.41
C SER A 348 -3.93 -1.86 18.62
N GLY A 349 -2.81 -1.61 19.32
CA GLY A 349 -1.49 -1.52 18.68
C GLY A 349 -1.15 -0.16 18.05
N GLY A 350 -1.94 0.90 18.32
CA GLY A 350 -1.61 2.27 17.88
C GLY A 350 -1.94 2.56 16.42
N LEU A 351 -2.75 1.71 15.79
CA LEU A 351 -3.16 1.89 14.39
C LEU A 351 -4.45 2.70 14.31
N THR A 352 -4.47 3.74 13.48
CA THR A 352 -5.69 4.49 13.19
C THR A 352 -6.67 3.59 12.42
N ILE A 353 -7.96 3.66 12.76
CA ILE A 353 -8.99 2.88 12.04
C ILE A 353 -8.95 3.23 10.54
N GLY A 354 -8.78 2.20 9.71
CA GLY A 354 -8.68 2.35 8.24
C GLY A 354 -7.25 2.50 7.71
N ALA A 355 -6.22 2.61 8.57
CA ALA A 355 -4.82 2.73 8.14
C ALA A 355 -4.35 1.53 7.29
N LEU A 356 -4.89 0.34 7.57
CA LEU A 356 -4.57 -0.89 6.83
C LEU A 356 -5.36 -1.06 5.54
N GLU A 357 -6.31 -0.18 5.22
CA GLU A 357 -7.17 -0.34 4.05
C GLU A 357 -6.37 -0.30 2.75
N VAL A 358 -5.50 0.71 2.60
CA VAL A 358 -4.68 0.89 1.40
C VAL A 358 -3.60 -0.19 1.29
N PRO A 359 -2.77 -0.48 2.31
CA PRO A 359 -1.80 -1.58 2.26
C PRO A 359 -2.45 -2.93 1.89
N ARG A 360 -3.62 -3.23 2.47
CA ARG A 360 -4.37 -4.45 2.15
C ARG A 360 -4.81 -4.46 0.69
N ARG A 361 -5.28 -3.32 0.16
CA ARG A 361 -5.70 -3.19 -1.25
C ARG A 361 -4.52 -3.38 -2.20
N LEU A 362 -3.36 -2.79 -1.90
CA LEU A 362 -2.14 -2.96 -2.69
C LEU A 362 -1.68 -4.42 -2.68
N PHE A 363 -1.68 -5.07 -1.51
CA PHE A 363 -1.35 -6.50 -1.41
C PHE A 363 -2.34 -7.40 -2.15
N ALA A 364 -3.63 -7.07 -2.11
CA ALA A 364 -4.68 -7.80 -2.80
C ALA A 364 -4.67 -7.59 -4.33
N ALA A 365 -3.92 -6.59 -4.83
CA ALA A 365 -3.80 -6.35 -6.26
C ALA A 365 -3.08 -7.49 -6.97
N ALA A 366 -2.17 -8.23 -6.31
CA ALA A 366 -1.54 -9.40 -6.91
C ALA A 366 -2.58 -10.52 -7.13
N ARG A 367 -2.79 -10.87 -8.39
CA ARG A 367 -3.74 -11.89 -8.86
C ARG A 367 -3.36 -12.34 -10.25
N ASN A 368 -3.68 -13.58 -10.59
CA ASN A 368 -3.64 -14.05 -11.97
C ASN A 368 -4.89 -13.53 -12.70
N THR A 369 -4.76 -13.07 -13.94
CA THR A 369 -5.89 -12.49 -14.68
C THR A 369 -6.25 -13.30 -15.92
N ARG A 370 -7.53 -13.27 -16.31
CA ARG A 370 -7.97 -13.84 -17.59
C ARG A 370 -7.92 -12.75 -18.67
N GLY A 371 -7.08 -12.94 -19.68
CA GLY A 371 -6.97 -12.02 -20.83
C GLY A 371 -5.99 -10.87 -20.63
N GLY A 372 -5.29 -10.81 -19.50
CA GLY A 372 -4.11 -9.98 -19.27
C GLY A 372 -2.91 -10.86 -18.88
N GLY A 373 -1.92 -10.25 -18.23
CA GLY A 373 -0.79 -10.95 -17.59
C GLY A 373 -1.07 -11.51 -16.21
#